data_AF-A0A970R0H4-F1
#
_entry.id   AF-A0A970R0H4-F1
#
_cell.length_a   1.000
_cell.length_b   1.000
_cell.length_c   1.000
_cell.angle_alpha   90.00
_cell.angle_beta   90.00
_cell.angle_gamma   90.00
#
_symmetry.space_group_name_H-M   'P 1'
#
loop_
_entity.id
_entity.type
_entity.pdbx_description
1 polymer ?
#
loop_
_entity_poly.entity_id
_entity_poly.type
_entity_poly.pdbx_seq_one_letter_code
_entity_poly.pdbx_strand_id
1 'polypeptide(L)'
;MDESVLWQAFTRLLSENKITAEKLRPYHKAMTEPLLTFLDHLRERMLRGEKAEYVKSVRVGDMIHCFISLDDGQYCFSFVLKDDDWFFVHIESILLRLDEVTAPTASFPDISEQRKNWIRQEREISNNVRMFNLLKHEKGSEYALDWFLDGDGYFLMARSWVPYVEPQRAFVLFLCWEQANLTGNAASLERFENNRAVIKIKPMYMEMYKKTGHIRQQISYEDYIGMFEAIWRDRAEKAGWTLRINYEKEECVFDLAPPGEPK
;
A
#
# COMPACT_ATOMS: atom_id res chain seq x y z
N MET A 1 -13.45 -16.26 -28.66
CA MET A 1 -13.01 -17.20 -27.62
C MET A 1 -14.00 -17.13 -26.46
N ASP A 2 -14.44 -18.26 -25.92
CA ASP A 2 -15.26 -18.34 -24.71
C ASP A 2 -14.43 -17.93 -23.48
N GLU A 3 -15.00 -17.15 -22.57
CA GLU A 3 -14.32 -16.60 -21.39
C GLU A 3 -13.86 -17.68 -20.40
N SER A 4 -14.62 -18.76 -20.26
CA SER A 4 -14.23 -19.92 -19.43
C SER A 4 -13.03 -20.66 -20.03
N VAL A 5 -13.01 -20.79 -21.36
CA VAL A 5 -11.91 -21.39 -22.12
C VAL A 5 -10.66 -20.52 -22.04
N LEU A 6 -10.81 -19.20 -22.09
CA LEU A 6 -9.70 -18.26 -21.92
C LEU A 6 -9.05 -18.43 -20.54
N TRP A 7 -9.84 -18.48 -19.46
CA TRP A 7 -9.31 -18.64 -18.10
C TRP A 7 -8.56 -19.98 -17.93
N GLN A 8 -9.12 -21.07 -18.47
CA GLN A 8 -8.45 -22.37 -18.48
C GLN A 8 -7.14 -22.35 -19.28
N ALA A 9 -7.12 -21.68 -20.44
CA ALA A 9 -5.92 -21.54 -21.25
C ALA A 9 -4.83 -20.73 -20.52
N PHE A 10 -5.23 -19.62 -19.87
CA PHE A 10 -4.33 -18.80 -19.06
C PHE A 10 -3.74 -19.59 -17.88
N THR A 11 -4.58 -20.23 -17.07
CA THR A 11 -4.12 -20.99 -15.90
C THR A 11 -3.24 -22.17 -16.28
N ARG A 12 -3.49 -22.82 -17.43
CA ARG A 12 -2.59 -23.85 -17.98
C ARG A 12 -1.23 -23.28 -18.37
N LEU A 13 -1.18 -22.17 -19.10
CA LEU A 13 0.10 -21.56 -19.46
C LEU A 13 0.85 -21.07 -18.21
N LEU A 14 0.12 -20.56 -17.21
CA LEU A 14 0.70 -20.13 -15.94
C LEU A 14 1.32 -21.30 -15.19
N SER A 15 0.60 -22.43 -15.03
CA SER A 15 1.11 -23.61 -14.31
C SER A 15 2.30 -24.26 -15.01
N GLU A 16 2.32 -24.25 -16.34
CA GLU A 16 3.43 -24.74 -17.17
C GLU A 16 4.62 -23.78 -17.24
N ASN A 17 4.55 -22.62 -16.58
CA ASN A 17 5.57 -21.57 -16.61
C ASN A 17 5.86 -21.06 -18.05
N LYS A 18 4.81 -20.90 -18.85
CA LYS A 18 4.88 -20.50 -20.27
C LYS A 18 4.36 -19.08 -20.54
N ILE A 19 3.97 -18.33 -19.52
CA ILE A 19 3.59 -16.92 -19.70
C ILE A 19 4.86 -16.08 -19.72
N THR A 20 5.20 -15.54 -20.89
CA THR A 20 6.35 -14.65 -21.11
C THR A 20 5.88 -13.24 -21.46
N ALA A 21 6.82 -12.30 -21.59
CA ALA A 21 6.53 -10.92 -22.00
C ALA A 21 5.75 -10.82 -23.33
N GLU A 22 5.87 -11.82 -24.22
CA GLU A 22 5.12 -11.86 -25.49
C GLU A 22 3.62 -12.01 -25.28
N LYS A 23 3.21 -12.67 -24.19
CA LYS A 23 1.81 -12.88 -23.82
C LYS A 23 1.23 -11.72 -23.00
N LEU A 24 2.02 -10.68 -22.74
CA LEU A 24 1.62 -9.49 -22.01
C LEU A 24 1.33 -8.31 -22.94
N ARG A 25 0.27 -7.57 -22.63
CA ARG A 25 -0.05 -6.27 -23.23
C ARG A 25 -0.45 -5.29 -22.13
N PRO A 26 0.47 -4.89 -21.25
CA PRO A 26 0.15 -4.03 -20.12
C PRO A 26 -0.31 -2.65 -20.56
N TYR A 27 -1.11 -1.97 -19.73
CA TYR A 27 -1.50 -0.57 -19.96
C TYR A 27 -0.28 0.35 -20.08
N HIS A 28 0.80 0.04 -19.37
CA HIS A 28 2.09 0.73 -19.49
C HIS A 28 3.22 -0.29 -19.65
N LYS A 29 4.13 -0.05 -20.62
CA LYS A 29 5.25 -0.97 -20.89
C LYS A 29 6.14 -1.23 -19.67
N ALA A 30 6.26 -0.26 -18.76
CA ALA A 30 7.00 -0.41 -17.51
C ALA A 30 6.41 -1.50 -16.58
N MET A 31 5.14 -1.89 -16.77
CA MET A 31 4.48 -2.90 -15.95
C MET A 31 4.76 -4.35 -16.40
N THR A 32 5.48 -4.57 -17.50
CA THR A 32 5.76 -5.93 -17.98
C THR A 32 6.46 -6.79 -16.91
N GLU A 33 7.56 -6.29 -16.34
CA GLU A 33 8.32 -7.02 -15.32
C GLU A 33 7.52 -7.18 -14.01
N PRO A 34 6.89 -6.13 -13.42
CA PRO A 34 6.01 -6.30 -12.26
C PRO A 34 4.90 -7.33 -12.46
N LEU A 35 4.28 -7.37 -13.65
CA LEU A 35 3.24 -8.36 -13.95
C LEU A 35 3.82 -9.77 -14.03
N LEU A 36 4.98 -9.97 -14.66
CA LEU A 36 5.64 -11.29 -14.68
C LEU A 36 5.99 -11.74 -13.26
N THR A 37 6.58 -10.87 -12.45
CA THR A 37 6.86 -11.17 -11.04
C THR A 37 5.58 -11.55 -10.30
N PHE A 38 4.49 -10.80 -10.47
CA PHE A 38 3.22 -11.15 -9.84
C PHE A 38 2.71 -12.53 -10.29
N LEU A 39 2.75 -12.81 -11.59
CA LEU A 39 2.31 -14.09 -12.15
C LEU A 39 3.15 -15.25 -11.63
N ASP A 40 4.45 -15.08 -11.46
CA ASP A 40 5.32 -16.08 -10.84
C ASP A 40 4.89 -16.37 -9.39
N HIS A 41 4.61 -15.33 -8.59
CA HIS A 41 4.11 -15.50 -7.22
C HIS A 41 2.74 -16.21 -7.21
N LEU A 42 1.83 -15.86 -8.12
CA LEU A 42 0.53 -16.52 -8.25
C LEU A 42 0.69 -18.00 -8.63
N ARG A 43 1.57 -18.30 -9.59
CA ARG A 43 1.91 -19.67 -9.99
C ARG A 43 2.40 -20.48 -8.80
N GLU A 44 3.31 -19.94 -8.02
CA GLU A 44 3.80 -20.61 -6.81
C GLU A 44 2.71 -20.86 -5.77
N ARG A 45 1.80 -19.90 -5.56
CA ARG A 45 0.67 -20.09 -4.65
C ARG A 45 -0.25 -21.22 -5.13
N MET A 46 -0.58 -21.25 -6.43
CA MET A 46 -1.38 -22.32 -7.03
C MET A 46 -0.69 -23.70 -6.93
N LEU A 47 0.63 -23.76 -7.13
CA LEU A 47 1.41 -25.00 -6.95
C LEU A 47 1.40 -25.51 -5.49
N ARG A 48 1.26 -24.61 -4.51
CA ARG A 48 1.07 -24.93 -3.10
C ARG A 48 -0.36 -25.32 -2.74
N GLY A 49 -1.27 -25.37 -3.71
CA GLY A 49 -2.64 -25.84 -3.55
C GLY A 49 -3.68 -24.75 -3.37
N GLU A 50 -3.32 -23.47 -3.49
CA GLU A 50 -4.32 -22.41 -3.54
C GLU A 50 -5.22 -22.61 -4.77
N LYS A 51 -6.53 -22.47 -4.56
CA LYS A 51 -7.53 -22.59 -5.64
C LYS A 51 -7.87 -21.22 -6.18
N ALA A 52 -7.80 -21.07 -7.50
CA ALA A 52 -8.27 -19.90 -8.21
C ALA A 52 -9.66 -20.17 -8.79
N GLU A 53 -10.69 -19.80 -8.03
CA GLU A 53 -12.09 -20.08 -8.37
C GLU A 53 -12.62 -19.02 -9.33
N TYR A 54 -13.06 -19.47 -10.51
CA TYR A 54 -13.71 -18.60 -11.48
C TYR A 54 -15.11 -18.22 -10.97
N VAL A 55 -15.36 -16.92 -10.82
CA VAL A 55 -16.65 -16.39 -10.37
C VAL A 55 -17.51 -16.06 -11.59
N LYS A 56 -17.02 -15.17 -12.44
CA LYS A 56 -17.70 -14.72 -13.66
C LYS A 56 -16.74 -14.00 -14.60
N SER A 57 -17.22 -13.65 -15.78
CA SER A 57 -16.54 -12.76 -16.70
C SER A 57 -17.46 -11.65 -17.19
N VAL A 58 -16.85 -10.55 -17.63
CA VAL A 58 -17.53 -9.47 -18.34
C VAL A 58 -16.70 -9.12 -19.56
N ARG A 59 -17.35 -9.05 -20.73
CA ARG A 59 -16.71 -8.63 -21.98
C ARG A 59 -17.04 -7.16 -22.28
N VAL A 60 -16.03 -6.37 -22.58
CA VAL A 60 -16.14 -4.95 -22.93
C VAL A 60 -15.32 -4.68 -24.19
N GLY A 61 -15.99 -4.66 -25.35
CA GLY A 61 -15.31 -4.61 -26.65
C GLY A 61 -14.38 -5.81 -26.84
N ASP A 62 -13.10 -5.53 -27.04
CA ASP A 62 -12.03 -6.54 -27.18
C ASP A 62 -11.44 -6.98 -25.83
N MET A 63 -11.88 -6.40 -24.72
CA MET A 63 -11.43 -6.78 -23.38
C MET A 63 -12.32 -7.87 -22.77
N ILE A 64 -11.71 -8.83 -22.10
CA ILE A 64 -12.37 -9.80 -21.22
C ILE A 64 -11.83 -9.61 -19.81
N HIS A 65 -12.73 -9.38 -18.85
CA HIS A 65 -12.43 -9.25 -17.44
C HIS A 65 -12.93 -10.50 -16.71
N CYS A 66 -12.01 -11.32 -16.20
CA CYS A 66 -12.32 -12.51 -15.43
C CYS A 66 -12.23 -12.20 -13.93
N PHE A 67 -13.34 -12.37 -13.21
CA PHE A 67 -13.42 -12.23 -11.77
C PHE A 67 -13.11 -13.55 -11.11
N ILE A 68 -12.05 -13.58 -10.30
CA ILE A 68 -11.48 -14.78 -9.71
C ILE A 68 -11.43 -14.60 -8.20
N SER A 69 -11.83 -15.62 -7.45
CA SER A 69 -11.62 -15.69 -6.01
C SER A 69 -10.33 -16.45 -5.72
N LEU A 70 -9.46 -15.83 -4.95
CA LEU A 70 -8.27 -16.42 -4.32
C LEU A 70 -8.49 -16.45 -2.79
N ASP A 71 -7.58 -17.09 -2.05
CA ASP A 71 -7.71 -17.23 -0.59
C ASP A 71 -7.68 -15.88 0.14
N ASP A 72 -7.01 -14.89 -0.45
CA ASP A 72 -6.86 -13.52 0.08
C ASP A 72 -7.87 -12.51 -0.49
N GLY A 73 -8.78 -12.94 -1.38
CA GLY A 73 -9.90 -12.12 -1.83
C GLY A 73 -10.24 -12.25 -3.31
N GLN A 74 -11.07 -11.31 -3.79
CA GLN A 74 -11.48 -11.25 -5.18
C GLN A 74 -10.57 -10.37 -6.03
N TYR A 75 -10.25 -10.85 -7.22
CA TYR A 75 -9.39 -10.21 -8.20
C TYR A 75 -10.07 -10.15 -9.57
N CYS A 76 -9.73 -9.14 -10.35
CA CYS A 76 -10.10 -9.03 -11.75
C CYS A 76 -8.86 -9.18 -12.63
N PHE A 77 -8.80 -10.27 -13.39
CA PHE A 77 -7.79 -10.51 -14.41
C PHE A 77 -8.31 -10.00 -15.74
N SER A 78 -7.60 -9.04 -16.32
CA SER A 78 -7.99 -8.39 -17.57
C SER A 78 -7.16 -8.92 -18.73
N PHE A 79 -7.85 -9.25 -19.82
CA PHE A 79 -7.28 -9.77 -21.05
C PHE A 79 -7.76 -8.96 -22.24
N VAL A 80 -6.93 -8.83 -23.27
CA VAL A 80 -7.33 -8.25 -24.56
C VAL A 80 -7.29 -9.33 -25.64
N LEU A 81 -8.31 -9.38 -26.48
CA LEU A 81 -8.36 -10.21 -27.67
C LEU A 81 -7.77 -9.43 -28.85
N LYS A 82 -6.82 -10.02 -29.57
CA LYS A 82 -6.23 -9.43 -30.77
C LYS A 82 -5.74 -10.53 -31.71
N ASP A 83 -6.10 -10.40 -33.00
CA ASP A 83 -5.67 -11.31 -34.07
C ASP A 83 -5.92 -12.79 -33.73
N ASP A 84 -7.14 -13.09 -33.25
CA ASP A 84 -7.59 -14.41 -32.76
C ASP A 84 -6.82 -14.98 -31.56
N ASP A 85 -5.94 -14.20 -30.96
CA ASP A 85 -5.21 -14.54 -29.74
C ASP A 85 -5.64 -13.66 -28.55
N TRP A 86 -5.26 -14.07 -27.33
CA TRP A 86 -5.48 -13.30 -26.10
C TRP A 86 -4.16 -12.84 -25.49
N PHE A 87 -4.16 -11.71 -24.79
CA PHE A 87 -3.00 -11.22 -24.06
C PHE A 87 -3.40 -10.78 -22.67
N PHE A 88 -2.58 -11.09 -21.68
CA PHE A 88 -2.82 -10.63 -20.31
C PHE A 88 -2.42 -9.15 -20.18
N VAL A 89 -3.32 -8.34 -19.64
CA VAL A 89 -3.18 -6.88 -19.58
C VAL A 89 -2.86 -6.43 -18.17
N HIS A 90 -3.67 -6.84 -17.20
CA HIS A 90 -3.60 -6.30 -15.84
C HIS A 90 -4.34 -7.20 -14.85
N ILE A 91 -4.02 -7.04 -13.58
CA ILE A 91 -4.77 -7.60 -12.45
C ILE A 91 -5.08 -6.49 -11.44
N GLU A 92 -6.31 -6.47 -10.95
CA GLU A 92 -6.76 -5.56 -9.90
C GLU A 92 -7.40 -6.33 -8.75
N SER A 93 -7.14 -5.90 -7.51
CA SER A 93 -7.71 -6.44 -6.26
C SER A 93 -8.74 -5.50 -5.62
N ILE A 94 -8.75 -4.24 -6.04
CA ILE A 94 -9.70 -3.21 -5.60
C ILE A 94 -10.74 -3.00 -6.70
N LEU A 95 -11.87 -3.68 -6.56
CA LEU A 95 -12.94 -3.69 -7.56
C LEU A 95 -14.12 -2.83 -7.10
N LEU A 96 -14.43 -1.79 -7.88
CA LEU A 96 -15.67 -1.03 -7.75
C LEU A 96 -16.73 -1.66 -8.64
N ARG A 97 -17.69 -2.38 -8.05
CA ARG A 97 -18.67 -3.21 -8.77
C ARG A 97 -19.82 -2.40 -9.40
N LEU A 98 -19.47 -1.36 -10.15
CA LEU A 98 -20.42 -0.52 -10.89
C LEU A 98 -21.20 -1.29 -11.96
N ASP A 99 -20.73 -2.48 -12.35
CA ASP A 99 -21.48 -3.42 -13.19
C ASP A 99 -22.79 -3.89 -12.56
N GLU A 100 -22.95 -3.75 -11.25
CA GLU A 100 -24.17 -4.13 -10.51
C GLU A 100 -25.18 -2.98 -10.39
N VAL A 101 -24.89 -1.82 -11.01
CA VAL A 101 -25.71 -0.61 -10.88
C VAL A 101 -26.23 -0.16 -12.24
N THR A 102 -27.52 0.19 -12.28
CA THR A 102 -28.15 0.78 -13.46
C THR A 102 -28.10 2.30 -13.36
N ALA A 103 -27.56 2.96 -14.39
CA ALA A 103 -27.53 4.41 -14.48
C ALA A 103 -28.86 4.99 -15.03
N PRO A 104 -29.26 6.20 -14.60
CA PRO A 104 -28.66 7.02 -13.55
C PRO A 104 -28.97 6.47 -12.15
N THR A 105 -28.03 6.63 -11.22
CA THR A 105 -28.18 6.21 -9.82
C THR A 105 -27.74 7.33 -8.85
N ALA A 106 -28.29 7.31 -7.64
CA ALA A 106 -27.83 8.14 -6.52
C ALA A 106 -27.05 7.35 -5.46
N SER A 107 -26.94 6.03 -5.63
CA SER A 107 -26.23 5.13 -4.72
C SER A 107 -25.18 4.35 -5.50
N PHE A 108 -23.98 4.23 -4.94
CA PHE A 108 -22.84 3.54 -5.54
C PHE A 108 -22.40 2.40 -4.63
N PRO A 109 -21.96 1.26 -5.18
CA PRO A 109 -21.46 0.16 -4.38
C PRO A 109 -20.21 0.62 -3.63
N ASP A 110 -20.18 0.31 -2.34
CA ASP A 110 -19.08 0.70 -1.47
C ASP A 110 -18.11 -0.47 -1.25
N ILE A 111 -16.93 -0.16 -0.72
CA ILE A 111 -15.90 -1.14 -0.34
C ILE A 111 -15.58 -1.02 1.15
N SER A 112 -14.87 -2.01 1.70
CA SER A 112 -14.49 -1.97 3.12
C SER A 112 -13.61 -0.77 3.46
N GLU A 113 -13.71 -0.26 4.68
CA GLU A 113 -12.85 0.84 5.15
C GLU A 113 -11.36 0.51 5.02
N GLN A 114 -10.96 -0.74 5.25
CA GLN A 114 -9.58 -1.16 5.05
C GLN A 114 -9.10 -0.93 3.61
N ARG A 115 -9.94 -1.24 2.60
CA ARG A 115 -9.61 -0.98 1.20
C ARG A 115 -9.60 0.52 0.90
N LYS A 116 -10.52 1.31 1.47
CA LYS A 116 -10.49 2.77 1.32
C LYS A 116 -9.23 3.38 1.92
N ASN A 117 -8.80 2.91 3.09
CA ASN A 117 -7.58 3.35 3.73
C ASN A 117 -6.36 3.03 2.87
N TRP A 118 -6.31 1.83 2.29
CA TRP A 118 -5.28 1.49 1.30
C TRP A 118 -5.27 2.47 0.12
N ILE A 119 -6.43 2.74 -0.52
CA ILE A 119 -6.48 3.68 -1.66
C ILE A 119 -6.01 5.09 -1.27
N ARG A 120 -6.45 5.59 -0.11
CA ARG A 120 -6.06 6.92 0.39
C ARG A 120 -4.55 7.00 0.60
N GLN A 121 -4.00 6.00 1.30
CA GLN A 121 -2.57 5.92 1.61
C GLN A 121 -1.73 5.73 0.34
N GLU A 122 -2.15 4.90 -0.61
CA GLU A 122 -1.43 4.68 -1.87
C GLU A 122 -1.38 5.96 -2.71
N ARG A 123 -2.47 6.73 -2.74
CA ARG A 123 -2.51 8.04 -3.39
C ARG A 123 -1.58 9.05 -2.72
N GLU A 124 -1.62 9.13 -1.39
CA GLU A 124 -0.77 10.03 -0.62
C GLU A 124 0.72 9.70 -0.83
N ILE A 125 1.10 8.43 -0.64
CA ILE A 125 2.47 7.97 -0.80
C ILE A 125 2.96 8.15 -2.23
N SER A 126 2.14 7.86 -3.25
CA SER A 126 2.53 8.08 -4.65
C SER A 126 2.83 9.56 -4.92
N ASN A 127 2.06 10.48 -4.33
CA ASN A 127 2.35 11.91 -4.43
C ASN A 127 3.63 12.30 -3.69
N ASN A 128 3.84 11.75 -2.49
CA ASN A 128 5.04 12.02 -1.69
C ASN A 128 6.29 11.51 -2.40
N VAL A 129 6.28 10.29 -2.94
CA VAL A 129 7.39 9.73 -3.73
C VAL A 129 7.70 10.59 -4.95
N ARG A 130 6.67 11.01 -5.69
CA ARG A 130 6.85 11.91 -6.84
C ARG A 130 7.51 13.22 -6.43
N MET A 131 7.05 13.83 -5.34
CA MET A 131 7.59 15.10 -4.84
C MET A 131 9.02 14.94 -4.33
N PHE A 132 9.28 13.89 -3.54
CA PHE A 132 10.61 13.57 -3.02
C PHE A 132 11.61 13.43 -4.17
N ASN A 133 11.28 12.65 -5.19
CA ASN A 133 12.16 12.45 -6.35
C ASN A 133 12.42 13.75 -7.11
N LEU A 134 11.40 14.59 -7.30
CA LEU A 134 11.56 15.91 -7.92
C LEU A 134 12.52 16.78 -7.11
N LEU A 135 12.31 16.90 -5.80
CA LEU A 135 13.14 17.74 -4.93
C LEU A 135 14.56 17.20 -4.79
N LYS A 136 14.71 15.87 -4.70
CA LYS A 136 16.01 15.21 -4.63
C LYS A 136 16.83 15.49 -5.89
N HIS A 137 16.20 15.43 -7.06
CA HIS A 137 16.85 15.78 -8.33
C HIS A 137 17.29 17.25 -8.36
N GLU A 138 16.43 18.18 -7.93
CA GLU A 138 16.68 19.62 -8.04
C GLU A 138 17.60 20.19 -6.95
N LYS A 139 17.55 19.64 -5.73
CA LYS A 139 18.12 20.24 -4.51
C LYS A 139 18.92 19.27 -3.64
N GLY A 140 18.91 17.98 -3.96
CA GLY A 140 19.58 16.94 -3.17
C GLY A 140 18.69 16.31 -2.10
N SER A 141 19.16 15.18 -1.56
CA SER A 141 18.36 14.32 -0.68
C SER A 141 17.96 14.98 0.65
N GLU A 142 18.84 15.76 1.27
CA GLU A 142 18.58 16.41 2.56
C GLU A 142 17.42 17.39 2.44
N TYR A 143 17.48 18.29 1.45
CA TYR A 143 16.39 19.22 1.16
C TYR A 143 15.07 18.50 0.83
N ALA A 144 15.15 17.38 0.11
CA ALA A 144 13.98 16.59 -0.22
C ALA A 144 13.31 15.97 1.01
N LEU A 145 14.08 15.53 2.00
CA LEU A 145 13.56 15.03 3.28
C LEU A 145 12.94 16.16 4.11
N ASP A 146 13.63 17.31 4.20
CA ASP A 146 13.18 18.48 4.97
C ASP A 146 11.80 18.97 4.55
N TRP A 147 11.45 18.81 3.27
CA TRP A 147 10.13 19.16 2.75
C TRP A 147 8.97 18.45 3.45
N PHE A 148 9.20 17.23 3.95
CA PHE A 148 8.15 16.42 4.59
C PHE A 148 8.05 16.61 6.09
N LEU A 149 8.94 17.39 6.70
CA LEU A 149 8.95 17.61 8.14
C LEU A 149 7.77 18.52 8.54
N ASP A 150 6.89 17.99 9.38
CA ASP A 150 5.64 18.63 9.78
C ASP A 150 5.42 18.61 11.30
N GLY A 151 6.47 18.35 12.08
CA GLY A 151 6.40 18.05 13.50
C GLY A 151 5.73 19.14 14.34
N ASP A 152 5.95 20.42 14.02
CA ASP A 152 5.28 21.53 14.72
C ASP A 152 3.76 21.48 14.52
N GLY A 153 3.32 21.17 13.30
CA GLY A 153 1.91 21.01 12.95
C GLY A 153 1.31 19.76 13.58
N TYR A 154 2.02 18.63 13.53
CA TYR A 154 1.58 17.38 14.15
C TYR A 154 1.45 17.50 15.67
N PHE A 155 2.43 18.15 16.32
CA PHE A 155 2.40 18.38 17.76
C PHE A 155 1.28 19.34 18.16
N LEU A 156 1.02 20.39 17.36
CA LEU A 156 -0.13 21.26 17.53
C LEU A 156 -1.45 20.49 17.47
N MET A 157 -1.63 19.60 16.49
CA MET A 157 -2.82 18.74 16.41
C MET A 157 -2.97 17.88 17.67
N ALA A 158 -1.90 17.22 18.11
CA ALA A 158 -1.92 16.36 19.29
C ALA A 158 -2.39 17.11 20.55
N ARG A 159 -1.79 18.26 20.87
CA ARG A 159 -2.16 19.05 22.06
C ARG A 159 -3.57 19.66 21.97
N SER A 160 -4.06 19.92 20.75
CA SER A 160 -5.37 20.52 20.53
C SER A 160 -6.49 19.48 20.57
N TRP A 161 -6.25 18.27 20.07
CA TRP A 161 -7.28 17.22 19.96
C TRP A 161 -7.27 16.25 21.15
N VAL A 162 -6.19 16.22 21.93
CA VAL A 162 -6.07 15.46 23.17
C VAL A 162 -5.79 16.42 24.35
N PRO A 163 -6.71 17.37 24.68
CA PRO A 163 -6.44 18.48 25.58
C PRO A 163 -6.48 18.12 27.08
N TYR A 164 -6.62 16.85 27.41
CA TYR A 164 -6.85 16.36 28.78
C TYR A 164 -5.61 15.74 29.44
N VAL A 165 -4.44 15.81 28.78
CA VAL A 165 -3.14 15.40 29.33
C VAL A 165 -2.05 16.40 28.94
N GLU A 166 -0.90 16.32 29.60
CA GLU A 166 0.28 17.11 29.24
C GLU A 166 0.68 16.92 27.77
N PRO A 167 1.21 17.96 27.08
CA PRO A 167 1.47 17.91 25.64
C PRO A 167 2.31 16.71 25.16
N GLN A 168 3.36 16.34 25.90
CA GLN A 168 4.20 15.17 25.58
C GLN A 168 3.41 13.86 25.60
N ARG A 169 2.48 13.72 26.55
CA ARG A 169 1.57 12.57 26.66
C ARG A 169 0.51 12.62 25.57
N ALA A 170 0.01 13.82 25.24
CA ALA A 170 -0.95 14.03 24.17
C ALA A 170 -0.40 13.54 22.83
N PHE A 171 0.88 13.78 22.53
CA PHE A 171 1.56 13.27 21.35
C PHE A 171 1.47 11.74 21.21
N VAL A 172 1.84 11.00 22.26
CA VAL A 172 1.82 9.53 22.26
C VAL A 172 0.40 9.00 22.05
N LEU A 173 -0.57 9.55 22.78
CA LEU A 173 -1.97 9.13 22.67
C LEU A 173 -2.56 9.47 21.30
N PHE A 174 -2.25 10.64 20.77
CA PHE A 174 -2.71 11.07 19.45
C PHE A 174 -2.11 10.18 18.35
N LEU A 175 -0.82 9.88 18.40
CA LEU A 175 -0.17 8.95 17.47
C LEU A 175 -0.88 7.60 17.45
N CYS A 176 -1.10 6.97 18.61
CA CYS A 176 -1.81 5.70 18.67
C CYS A 176 -3.23 5.79 18.08
N TRP A 177 -3.96 6.86 18.42
CA TRP A 177 -5.31 7.08 17.94
C TRP A 177 -5.36 7.30 16.42
N GLU A 178 -4.47 8.13 15.88
CA GLU A 178 -4.38 8.47 14.44
C GLU A 178 -3.97 7.25 13.62
N GLN A 179 -2.99 6.47 14.11
CA GLN A 179 -2.60 5.23 13.47
C GLN A 179 -3.77 4.23 13.45
N ALA A 180 -4.46 4.01 14.57
CA ALA A 180 -5.55 3.05 14.65
C ALA A 180 -6.84 3.48 13.91
N ASN A 181 -7.22 4.75 13.98
CA ASN A 181 -8.57 5.19 13.61
C ASN A 181 -8.61 6.06 12.35
N LEU A 182 -7.56 6.83 12.07
CA LEU A 182 -7.55 7.75 10.92
C LEU A 182 -6.85 7.13 9.70
N THR A 183 -5.69 6.50 9.92
CA THR A 183 -4.93 5.85 8.85
C THR A 183 -5.32 4.37 8.68
N GLY A 184 -5.85 3.75 9.74
CA GLY A 184 -6.30 2.35 9.73
C GLY A 184 -5.18 1.32 9.88
N ASN A 185 -4.01 1.74 10.39
CA ASN A 185 -2.91 0.86 10.76
C ASN A 185 -3.23 0.14 12.08
N ALA A 186 -2.69 -1.07 12.28
CA ALA A 186 -2.74 -1.67 13.61
C ALA A 186 -1.73 -0.94 14.52
N ALA A 187 -2.15 -0.49 15.69
CA ALA A 187 -1.30 0.20 16.66
C ALA A 187 -1.63 -0.24 18.09
N SER A 188 -0.61 -0.50 18.90
CA SER A 188 -0.74 -0.80 20.33
C SER A 188 0.26 -0.01 21.16
N LEU A 189 -0.19 0.44 22.33
CA LEU A 189 0.64 1.14 23.31
C LEU A 189 1.07 0.14 24.38
N GLU A 190 2.27 -0.41 24.22
CA GLU A 190 2.81 -1.47 25.08
C GLU A 190 3.31 -0.93 26.42
N ARG A 191 3.81 0.31 26.43
CA ARG A 191 4.29 1.00 27.63
C ARG A 191 3.96 2.47 27.56
N PHE A 192 3.49 3.04 28.66
CA PHE A 192 3.19 4.47 28.73
C PHE A 192 3.43 5.05 30.13
N GLU A 193 4.67 5.48 30.35
CA GLU A 193 5.14 6.08 31.59
C GLU A 193 5.58 7.53 31.34
N ASN A 194 5.90 8.26 32.40
CA ASN A 194 6.23 9.70 32.29
C ASN A 194 7.50 9.97 31.47
N ASN A 195 8.45 9.03 31.42
CA ASN A 195 9.72 9.17 30.72
C ASN A 195 9.94 8.08 29.66
N ARG A 196 8.93 7.28 29.32
CA ARG A 196 9.06 6.29 28.26
C ARG A 196 7.73 5.89 27.69
N ALA A 197 7.65 5.81 26.36
CA ALA A 197 6.54 5.17 25.67
C ALA A 197 7.07 4.17 24.65
N VAL A 198 6.41 3.01 24.57
CA VAL A 198 6.70 2.00 23.55
C VAL A 198 5.41 1.73 22.78
N ILE A 199 5.44 1.98 21.48
CA ILE A 199 4.31 1.81 20.59
C ILE A 199 4.69 0.80 19.52
N LYS A 200 3.85 -0.19 19.30
CA LYS A 200 3.97 -1.07 18.14
C LYS A 200 2.98 -0.62 17.09
N ILE A 201 3.46 -0.44 15.87
CA ILE A 201 2.63 -0.10 14.71
C ILE A 201 2.89 -1.09 13.58
N LYS A 202 1.85 -1.48 12.86
CA LYS A 202 1.96 -2.19 11.59
C LYS A 202 1.54 -1.23 10.46
N PRO A 203 2.48 -0.39 9.97
CA PRO A 203 2.15 0.66 9.03
C PRO A 203 1.93 0.10 7.62
N MET A 204 0.80 0.47 6.99
CA MET A 204 0.55 0.19 5.57
C MET A 204 1.68 0.72 4.67
N TYR A 205 2.38 1.78 5.09
CA TYR A 205 3.53 2.33 4.40
C TYR A 205 4.55 1.26 3.95
N MET A 206 4.88 0.31 4.84
CA MET A 206 5.85 -0.75 4.55
C MET A 206 5.27 -1.82 3.63
N GLU A 207 4.00 -2.17 3.83
CA GLU A 207 3.30 -3.12 2.97
C GLU A 207 3.13 -2.59 1.54
N MET A 208 2.88 -1.28 1.39
CA MET A 208 2.70 -0.65 0.08
C MET A 208 3.95 -0.73 -0.78
N TYR A 209 5.13 -0.48 -0.22
CA TYR A 209 6.35 -0.69 -0.98
C TYR A 209 6.46 -2.14 -1.47
N LYS A 210 6.06 -3.13 -0.65
CA LYS A 210 6.10 -4.56 -1.02
C LYS A 210 5.01 -4.98 -2.01
N LYS A 211 3.83 -4.36 -2.00
CA LYS A 211 2.67 -4.78 -2.80
C LYS A 211 2.42 -3.91 -4.04
N THR A 212 2.92 -2.68 -4.06
CA THR A 212 2.65 -1.71 -5.12
C THR A 212 3.84 -1.56 -6.07
N GLY A 213 3.74 -2.21 -7.23
CA GLY A 213 4.83 -2.27 -8.22
C GLY A 213 5.32 -0.90 -8.72
N HIS A 214 4.41 0.04 -8.98
CA HIS A 214 4.79 1.35 -9.50
C HIS A 214 5.56 2.22 -8.49
N ILE A 215 5.38 2.00 -7.18
CA ILE A 215 6.15 2.72 -6.15
C ILE A 215 7.60 2.25 -6.18
N ARG A 216 7.84 0.93 -6.18
CA ARG A 216 9.21 0.36 -6.20
C ARG A 216 10.03 0.76 -7.43
N GLN A 217 9.37 1.03 -8.54
CA GLN A 217 10.04 1.49 -9.75
C GLN A 217 10.49 2.95 -9.68
N GLN A 218 9.96 3.73 -8.74
CA GLN A 218 10.21 5.17 -8.66
C GLN A 218 11.20 5.56 -7.57
N ILE A 219 11.34 4.79 -6.50
CA ILE A 219 12.16 5.15 -5.34
C ILE A 219 12.85 3.91 -4.77
N SER A 220 14.08 4.07 -4.27
CA SER A 220 14.77 2.98 -3.57
C SER A 220 14.13 2.72 -2.21
N TYR A 221 14.35 1.53 -1.67
CA TYR A 221 13.85 1.20 -0.35
C TYR A 221 14.47 2.10 0.72
N GLU A 222 15.76 2.41 0.60
CA GLU A 222 16.49 3.27 1.54
C GLU A 222 15.90 4.68 1.59
N ASP A 223 15.64 5.29 0.42
CA ASP A 223 15.02 6.63 0.36
C ASP A 223 13.59 6.60 0.90
N TYR A 224 12.82 5.57 0.53
CA TYR A 224 11.43 5.39 0.95
C TYR A 224 11.31 5.27 2.48
N ILE A 225 12.14 4.43 3.09
CA ILE A 225 12.21 4.31 4.55
C ILE A 225 12.77 5.59 5.18
N GLY A 226 13.75 6.23 4.54
CA GLY A 226 14.32 7.50 5.00
C GLY A 226 13.27 8.59 5.18
N MET A 227 12.31 8.71 4.24
CA MET A 227 11.18 9.63 4.37
C MET A 227 10.34 9.32 5.61
N PHE A 228 9.94 8.05 5.80
CA PHE A 228 9.15 7.61 6.94
C PHE A 228 9.86 7.92 8.27
N GLU A 229 11.14 7.58 8.38
CA GLU A 229 11.91 7.82 9.59
C GLU A 229 12.10 9.32 9.88
N ALA A 230 12.38 10.12 8.86
CA ALA A 230 12.59 11.57 9.01
C ALA A 230 11.34 12.25 9.56
N ILE A 231 10.17 11.96 8.97
CA ILE A 231 8.88 12.49 9.42
C ILE A 231 8.63 12.15 10.89
N TRP A 232 8.76 10.88 11.27
CA TRP A 232 8.45 10.47 12.63
C TRP A 232 9.45 10.94 13.68
N ARG A 233 10.74 11.03 13.33
CA ARG A 233 11.76 11.59 14.22
C ARG A 233 11.54 13.07 14.46
N ASP A 234 11.24 13.86 13.42
CA ASP A 234 10.91 15.28 13.58
C ASP A 234 9.66 15.48 14.43
N ARG A 235 8.57 14.75 14.14
CA ARG A 235 7.34 14.78 14.94
C ARG A 235 7.59 14.49 16.42
N ALA A 236 8.39 13.47 16.72
CA ALA A 236 8.75 13.13 18.09
C ALA A 236 9.61 14.23 18.74
N GLU A 237 10.61 14.74 18.02
CA GLU A 237 11.50 15.80 18.50
C GLU A 237 10.73 17.07 18.87
N LYS A 238 9.83 17.54 18.01
CA LYS A 238 8.97 18.71 18.28
C LYS A 238 8.04 18.50 19.46
N ALA A 239 7.65 17.26 19.72
CA ALA A 239 6.88 16.87 20.90
C ALA A 239 7.74 16.67 22.15
N GLY A 240 9.06 16.89 22.09
CA GLY A 240 9.96 16.73 23.23
C GLY A 240 10.34 15.28 23.53
N TRP A 241 10.34 14.41 22.51
CA TRP A 241 10.76 13.02 22.60
C TRP A 241 11.95 12.72 21.67
N THR A 242 12.83 11.83 22.10
CA THR A 242 13.78 11.14 21.24
C THR A 242 13.16 9.82 20.78
N LEU A 243 12.94 9.67 19.47
CA LEU A 243 12.37 8.46 18.89
C LEU A 243 13.45 7.52 18.36
N ARG A 244 13.38 6.25 18.78
CA ARG A 244 14.06 5.13 18.12
C ARG A 244 13.03 4.27 17.40
N ILE A 245 13.36 3.89 16.17
CA ILE A 245 12.51 3.07 15.31
C ILE A 245 13.21 1.73 15.11
N ASN A 246 12.58 0.64 15.54
CA ASN A 246 13.05 -0.72 15.31
C ASN A 246 12.07 -1.47 14.43
N TYR A 247 12.57 -2.28 13.50
CA TYR A 247 11.75 -3.06 12.58
C TYR A 247 11.68 -4.52 13.02
N GLU A 248 10.50 -5.00 13.38
CA GLU A 248 10.23 -6.36 13.83
C GLU A 248 9.28 -7.06 12.85
N LYS A 249 9.83 -7.73 11.83
CA LYS A 249 9.08 -8.39 10.74
C LYS A 249 8.20 -7.41 9.94
N GLU A 250 6.91 -7.36 10.25
CA GLU A 250 5.92 -6.46 9.63
C GLU A 250 5.54 -5.31 10.57
N GLU A 251 6.02 -5.36 11.81
CA GLU A 251 5.79 -4.34 12.82
C GLU A 251 6.98 -3.39 12.89
N CYS A 252 6.69 -2.20 13.37
CA CYS A 252 7.63 -1.15 13.65
C CYS A 252 7.41 -0.70 15.09
N VAL A 253 8.47 -0.74 15.89
CA VAL A 253 8.45 -0.39 17.31
C VAL A 253 9.02 1.01 17.47
N PHE A 254 8.18 1.93 17.94
CA PHE A 254 8.57 3.27 18.32
C PHE A 254 8.88 3.27 19.82
N ASP A 255 10.15 3.47 20.16
CA ASP A 255 10.62 3.66 21.54
C ASP A 255 10.95 5.13 21.76
N LEU A 256 10.13 5.80 22.57
CA LEU A 256 10.17 7.22 22.85
C LEU A 256 10.72 7.45 24.25
N ALA A 257 11.78 8.26 24.37
CA ALA A 257 12.39 8.65 25.65
C ALA A 257 12.69 10.16 25.68
N PRO A 258 12.81 10.80 26.86
CA PRO A 258 13.19 12.21 26.96
C PRO A 258 14.55 12.51 26.30
N PRO A 259 14.75 13.74 25.81
CA PRO A 259 16.05 14.18 25.29
C PRO A 259 17.12 14.06 26.37
N GLY A 260 18.27 13.47 26.03
CA GLY A 260 19.45 13.44 26.91
C GLY A 260 19.52 12.27 27.90
N GLU A 261 18.59 11.30 27.89
CA GLU A 261 18.84 10.02 28.57
C GLU A 261 19.99 9.28 27.85
N PRO A 262 21.13 9.03 28.52
CA PRO A 262 22.20 8.22 27.96
C PRO A 262 21.74 6.76 27.84
N LYS A 263 22.28 6.11 26.82
CA LYS A 263 21.96 4.76 26.35
C LYS A 263 21.91 3.70 27.44
#